data_AF-Q734V8-F1
#
_entry.id   AF-Q734V8-F1
#
_cell.length_a   1.000
_cell.length_b   1.000
_cell.length_c   1.000
_cell.angle_alpha   90.00
_cell.angle_beta   90.00
_cell.angle_gamma   90.00
#
_symmetry.space_group_name_H-M   'P 1'
#
loop_
_entity.id
_entity.type
_entity.pdbx_description
1 polymer ?
#
loop_
_entity_poly.entity_id
_entity_poly.type
_entity_poly.pdbx_seq_one_letter_code
_entity_poly.pdbx_strand_id
1 'polypeptide(L)'
;MTGTEIYMNWDGVLADDMLNDEGNQLAMYYFNNDEEWKYISDYSDVFIDEETLYHVKDTWKNYFKLKEVIDNSYNLWKDNLQKR
;
A
#
# COMPACT_ATOMS: atom_id res chain seq x y z
N MET A 1 -16.87 -7.64 -0.72
CA MET A 1 -16.40 -6.25 -0.88
C MET A 1 -14.88 -6.25 -0.77
N THR A 2 -14.15 -6.14 -1.88
CA THR A 2 -12.69 -5.97 -1.92
C THR A 2 -12.32 -4.50 -1.67
N GLY A 3 -11.02 -4.22 -1.51
CA GLY A 3 -10.52 -2.85 -1.40
C GLY A 3 -10.86 -2.01 -2.64
N THR A 4 -10.75 -2.57 -3.84
CA THR A 4 -11.13 -1.90 -5.10
C THR A 4 -12.61 -1.54 -5.12
N GLU A 5 -13.49 -2.45 -4.67
CA GLU A 5 -14.94 -2.17 -4.61
C GLU A 5 -15.25 -1.01 -3.65
N ILE A 6 -14.55 -0.91 -2.51
CA ILE A 6 -14.68 0.24 -1.59
C ILE A 6 -14.18 1.52 -2.25
N TYR A 7 -13.00 1.49 -2.87
CA TYR A 7 -12.41 2.64 -3.56
C TYR A 7 -13.34 3.18 -4.64
N MET A 8 -13.93 2.30 -5.46
CA MET A 8 -14.88 2.70 -6.49
C MET A 8 -16.19 3.25 -5.91
N ASN A 9 -16.64 2.73 -4.76
CA ASN A 9 -17.81 3.27 -4.05
C ASN A 9 -17.53 4.66 -3.42
N TRP A 10 -16.26 5.04 -3.29
CA TRP A 10 -15.81 6.36 -2.83
C TRP A 10 -15.30 7.22 -3.98
N ASP A 11 -15.95 7.10 -5.15
CA ASP A 11 -15.67 7.85 -6.36
C ASP A 11 -14.23 7.72 -6.90
N GLY A 12 -13.51 6.67 -6.48
CA GLY A 12 -12.13 6.44 -6.88
C GLY A 12 -11.18 7.51 -6.37
N VAL A 13 -11.43 8.07 -5.19
CA VAL A 13 -10.55 9.06 -4.55
C VAL A 13 -10.38 8.74 -3.07
N LEU A 14 -9.13 8.80 -2.59
CA LEU A 14 -8.79 8.88 -1.18
C LEU A 14 -8.03 10.19 -0.96
N ALA A 15 -8.72 11.19 -0.43
CA ALA A 15 -8.15 12.50 -0.12
C ALA A 15 -7.57 12.51 1.31
N ASP A 16 -6.71 13.49 1.60
CA ASP A 16 -6.02 13.62 2.87
C ASP A 16 -6.99 13.87 4.04
N ASP A 17 -8.12 14.52 3.79
CA ASP A 17 -9.20 14.72 4.77
C ASP A 17 -10.04 13.46 5.07
N MET A 18 -9.81 12.36 4.34
CA MET A 18 -10.45 11.06 4.56
C MET A 18 -9.64 10.14 5.49
N LEU A 19 -8.38 10.50 5.78
CA LEU A 19 -7.48 9.75 6.65
C LEU A 19 -7.09 10.59 7.87
N ASN A 20 -6.59 9.92 8.91
CA ASN A 20 -5.95 10.62 10.01
C ASN A 20 -4.50 11.00 9.65
N ASP A 21 -3.87 11.83 10.49
CA ASP A 21 -2.49 12.29 10.28
C ASP A 21 -1.50 11.14 10.08
N GLU A 22 -1.67 10.06 10.83
CA GLU A 22 -0.81 8.88 10.71
C GLU A 22 -0.95 8.18 9.36
N GLY A 23 -2.19 7.98 8.89
CA GLY A 23 -2.46 7.39 7.59
C GLY A 23 -1.90 8.23 6.45
N ASN A 24 -2.06 9.55 6.53
CA ASN A 24 -1.48 10.49 5.56
C ASN A 24 0.05 10.43 5.55
N GLN A 25 0.70 10.40 6.72
CA GLN A 25 2.16 10.33 6.79
C GLN A 25 2.69 8.99 6.25
N LEU A 26 2.02 7.88 6.54
CA LEU A 26 2.37 6.57 5.98
C LEU A 26 2.22 6.56 4.46
N ALA A 27 1.11 7.06 3.93
CA ALA A 27 0.86 7.13 2.48
C ALA A 27 1.97 7.95 1.78
N MET A 28 2.35 9.09 2.36
CA MET A 28 3.44 9.90 1.83
C MET A 28 4.79 9.18 1.88
N TYR A 29 5.11 8.50 2.98
CA TYR A 29 6.35 7.73 3.13
C TYR A 29 6.43 6.55 2.15
N TYR A 30 5.33 5.81 1.99
CA TYR A 30 5.33 4.50 1.34
C TYR A 30 5.00 4.56 -0.16
N PHE A 31 4.20 5.54 -0.58
CA PHE A 31 3.72 5.68 -1.96
C PHE A 31 4.29 6.90 -2.68
N ASN A 32 4.48 8.04 -1.99
CA ASN A 32 4.80 9.33 -2.61
C ASN A 32 6.27 9.76 -2.40
N ASN A 33 7.21 8.83 -2.57
CA ASN A 33 8.64 9.11 -2.52
C ASN A 33 9.27 8.90 -3.91
N ASP A 34 9.70 10.01 -4.53
CA ASP A 34 10.24 10.05 -5.89
C ASP A 34 11.63 9.38 -6.02
N GLU A 35 12.37 9.24 -4.91
CA GLU A 35 13.69 8.59 -4.91
C GLU A 35 13.59 7.07 -4.73
N GLU A 36 12.58 6.61 -3.98
CA GLU A 36 12.31 5.20 -3.70
C GLU A 36 10.80 4.96 -3.69
N TRP A 37 10.23 4.50 -4.80
CA TRP A 37 8.83 4.06 -4.87
C TRP A 37 8.64 2.74 -4.12
N LYS A 38 8.63 2.80 -2.79
CA LYS A 38 8.66 1.63 -1.92
C LYS A 38 7.48 0.70 -2.17
N TYR A 39 6.28 1.26 -2.36
CA TYR A 39 5.10 0.48 -2.75
C TYR A 39 5.31 -0.33 -4.04
N ILE A 40 5.86 0.25 -5.11
CA ILE A 40 5.98 -0.48 -6.39
C ILE A 40 7.02 -1.60 -6.28
N SER A 41 8.09 -1.39 -5.51
CA SER A 41 9.11 -2.40 -5.26
C SER A 41 8.48 -3.58 -4.50
N ASP A 42 7.88 -3.30 -3.36
CA ASP A 42 7.25 -4.32 -2.50
C ASP A 42 6.13 -5.06 -3.26
N TYR A 43 5.34 -4.36 -4.07
CA TYR A 43 4.30 -4.95 -4.92
C TYR A 43 4.89 -5.88 -6.00
N SER A 44 5.96 -5.44 -6.66
CA SER A 44 6.61 -6.23 -7.71
C SER A 44 7.23 -7.50 -7.16
N ASP A 45 7.83 -7.44 -5.97
CA ASP A 45 8.41 -8.60 -5.31
C ASP A 45 7.35 -9.63 -4.90
N VAL A 46 6.20 -9.18 -4.39
CA VAL A 46 5.09 -10.07 -3.99
C VAL A 46 4.47 -10.80 -5.19
N PHE A 47 4.44 -10.17 -6.36
CA PHE A 47 3.78 -10.66 -7.57
C PHE A 47 4.76 -10.96 -8.72
N ILE A 48 6.00 -11.31 -8.39
CA ILE A 48 7.07 -11.60 -9.35
C ILE A 48 6.71 -12.71 -10.37
N ASP A 49 5.81 -13.61 -9.99
CA ASP A 49 5.36 -14.74 -10.81
C ASP A 49 4.25 -14.39 -11.82
N GLU A 50 3.68 -13.19 -11.76
CA GLU A 50 2.65 -12.75 -12.71
C GLU A 50 3.29 -12.27 -14.02
N GLU A 51 2.65 -12.53 -15.16
CA GLU A 51 3.18 -12.17 -16.49
C GLU A 51 3.53 -10.68 -16.58
N THR A 52 2.67 -9.83 -16.00
CA THR A 52 2.97 -8.43 -15.73
C THR A 52 2.27 -8.00 -14.45
N LEU A 53 2.68 -6.87 -13.86
CA LEU A 53 2.02 -6.27 -12.69
C LEU A 53 0.53 -5.97 -12.91
N TYR A 54 0.11 -5.83 -14.18
CA TYR A 54 -1.29 -5.59 -14.57
C TYR A 54 -2.16 -6.86 -14.61
N HIS A 55 -1.57 -8.05 -14.47
CA HIS A 55 -2.30 -9.32 -14.44
C HIS A 55 -2.69 -9.79 -13.03
N VAL A 56 -2.22 -9.08 -12.00
CA VAL A 56 -2.57 -9.38 -10.60
C VAL A 56 -4.08 -9.25 -10.42
N LYS A 57 -4.72 -10.35 -9.99
CA LYS A 57 -6.18 -10.40 -9.80
C LYS A 57 -6.59 -9.75 -8.48
N ASP A 58 -7.68 -8.98 -8.51
CA ASP A 58 -8.35 -8.47 -7.29
C ASP A 58 -9.05 -9.61 -6.55
N THR A 59 -8.31 -10.23 -5.64
CA THR A 59 -8.79 -11.32 -4.80
C THR A 59 -8.30 -11.13 -3.38
N TRP A 60 -9.08 -11.60 -2.40
CA TRP A 60 -8.66 -11.61 -1.00
C TRP A 60 -7.32 -12.31 -0.77
N LYS A 61 -7.04 -13.38 -1.53
CA LYS A 61 -5.75 -14.09 -1.46
C LYS A 61 -4.59 -13.16 -1.81
N ASN A 62 -4.70 -12.40 -2.89
CA ASN A 62 -3.65 -11.46 -3.31
C ASN A 62 -3.57 -10.27 -2.35
N TYR A 63 -4.71 -9.77 -1.86
CA TYR A 63 -4.73 -8.76 -0.80
C TYR A 63 -3.92 -9.21 0.43
N PHE A 64 -4.16 -10.42 0.96
CA PHE A 64 -3.46 -10.88 2.17
C PHE A 64 -1.95 -11.07 1.95
N LYS A 65 -1.51 -11.47 0.75
CA LYS A 65 -0.07 -11.51 0.42
C LYS A 65 0.58 -10.14 0.53
N LEU A 66 -0.02 -9.13 -0.11
CA LEU A 66 0.53 -7.78 -0.12
C LEU A 66 0.41 -7.13 1.26
N LYS A 67 -0.70 -7.38 1.97
CA LYS A 67 -0.94 -6.87 3.32
C LYS A 67 0.20 -7.20 4.28
N GLU A 68 0.71 -8.42 4.25
CA GLU A 68 1.81 -8.85 5.13
C GLU A 68 3.06 -7.97 4.94
N VAL A 69 3.40 -7.64 3.70
CA VAL A 69 4.55 -6.78 3.38
C VAL A 69 4.28 -5.33 3.80
N ILE A 70 3.08 -4.81 3.54
CA ILE A 70 2.69 -3.46 3.96
C ILE A 70 2.69 -3.33 5.48
N ASP A 71 2.19 -4.33 6.22
CA ASP A 71 2.19 -4.35 7.69
C ASP A 71 3.63 -4.29 8.24
N ASN A 72 4.56 -5.05 7.64
CA ASN A 72 5.96 -5.02 8.02
C ASN A 72 6.61 -3.65 7.73
N SER A 73 6.37 -3.08 6.55
CA SER A 73 6.84 -1.75 6.17
C SER A 73 6.28 -0.66 7.10
N TYR A 74 5.02 -0.76 7.50
CA TYR A 74 4.39 0.13 8.48
C TYR A 74 5.06 0.03 9.85
N ASN A 75 5.29 -1.18 10.36
CA ASN A 75 5.94 -1.37 11.66
C ASN A 75 7.37 -0.81 11.66
N LEU A 76 8.14 -1.03 10.59
CA LEU A 76 9.49 -0.47 10.44
C LEU A 76 9.47 1.06 10.41
N TRP A 77 8.54 1.65 9.67
CA TRP A 77 8.34 3.09 9.63
C TRP A 77 8.00 3.65 11.02
N LYS A 78 7.08 3.00 11.73
CA LYS A 78 6.65 3.40 13.09
C LYS A 78 7.80 3.33 14.09
N ASP A 79 8.60 2.27 14.05
CA ASP A 79 9.77 2.10 14.91
C ASP A 79 10.85 3.15 14.66
N ASN A 80 11.07 3.52 13.39
CA ASN A 80 12.02 4.56 13.02
C ASN A 80 11.61 5.96 13.48
N LEU A 81 10.31 6.23 13.60
CA LEU A 81 9.81 7.47 14.19
C LEU A 81 10.05 7.52 15.71
N GLN A 82 9.93 6.40 16.42
CA GLN A 82 10.14 6.35 17.87
C GLN A 82 11.62 6.45 18.29
N LYS A 83 12.54 6.14 17.38
CA LYS A 83 14.00 6.21 17.61
C LYS A 83 14.60 7.60 17.33
N ARG A 84 13.79 8.55 16.85
CA ARG A 84 14.18 9.95 16.58
C ARG A 84 13.78 10.84 17.75
#